data_AF-A0A9C6WCT5-F1
#
_entry.id   AF-A0A9C6WCT5-F1
#
_cell.length_a   1.000
_cell.length_b   1.000
_cell.length_c   1.000
_cell.angle_alpha   90.00
_cell.angle_beta   90.00
_cell.angle_gamma   90.00
#
_symmetry.space_group_name_H-M   'P 1'
#
loop_
_entity.id
_entity.type
_entity.pdbx_description
1 polymer ?
#
loop_
_entity_poly.entity_id
_entity_poly.type
_entity_poly.pdbx_seq_one_letter_code
_entity_poly.pdbx_strand_id
1 'polypeptide(L)'
;MVKVELDFQRQWLQGTFPGWALKETESALANTGAHLDLSAFSSWEELASLGLDRLKSGLVALGLKCGGTLEERAQRLFTTKGKTTLDPALMAKKPTAKNANAQTRENERNKDIAQLEALLYKYAELLSEQRAATKENVQRKQARTGGERDDSDVEASESDNDDDPDADDVPFNPKNLPLGWDGKPIPYWLYKLHGLNISYNCEICGNFTYKGPKAFQRHFAEWRHAHGMRCLGIPNTAHFANVTQIEDAITLWEKLKSQKQSERWIADQEEEFEDSLGNVVNRKTFEDLKRQGLL
;
A
#
# COMPACT_ATOMS: atom_id res chain seq x y z
N MET A 1 15.44 4.86 -23.60
CA MET A 1 16.13 4.24 -22.44
C MET A 1 17.65 4.36 -22.51
N VAL A 2 18.31 4.00 -23.62
CA VAL A 2 19.79 4.03 -23.76
C VAL A 2 20.44 5.37 -23.39
N LYS A 3 19.82 6.50 -23.73
CA LYS A 3 20.33 7.84 -23.38
C LYS A 3 20.35 8.12 -21.86
N VAL A 4 19.35 7.63 -21.13
CA VAL A 4 19.25 7.82 -19.66
C VAL A 4 20.32 7.03 -18.94
N GLU A 5 20.59 5.82 -19.43
CA GLU A 5 21.65 4.97 -18.90
C GLU A 5 23.03 5.63 -19.04
N LEU A 6 23.31 6.20 -20.22
CA LEU A 6 24.56 6.91 -20.47
C LEU A 6 24.70 8.17 -19.60
N ASP A 7 23.61 8.94 -19.45
CA ASP A 7 23.60 10.13 -18.60
C ASP A 7 23.80 9.78 -17.12
N PHE A 8 23.15 8.72 -16.64
CA PHE A 8 23.34 8.18 -15.28
C PHE A 8 24.78 7.74 -15.07
N GLN A 9 25.35 6.93 -15.98
CA GLN A 9 26.74 6.47 -15.85
C GLN A 9 27.73 7.63 -15.75
N ARG A 10 27.53 8.68 -16.55
CA ARG A 10 28.35 9.90 -16.48
C ARG A 10 28.22 10.61 -15.14
N GLN A 11 27.00 10.80 -14.63
CA GLN A 11 26.76 11.46 -13.35
C GLN A 11 27.26 10.61 -12.16
N TRP A 12 27.11 9.30 -12.25
CA TRP A 12 27.59 8.34 -11.25
C TRP A 12 29.10 8.34 -11.13
N LEU A 13 29.82 8.30 -12.26
CA LEU A 13 31.28 8.38 -12.28
C LEU A 13 31.80 9.73 -11.77
N GLN A 14 31.05 10.81 -11.97
CA GLN A 14 31.38 12.14 -11.48
C GLN A 14 30.94 12.39 -10.03
N GLY A 15 30.21 11.45 -9.40
CA GLY A 15 29.67 11.63 -8.06
C GLY A 15 28.64 12.77 -7.95
N THR A 16 28.04 13.18 -9.07
CA THR A 16 27.10 14.31 -9.14
C THR A 16 25.63 13.85 -9.14
N PHE A 17 25.38 12.54 -9.08
CA PHE A 17 24.02 12.02 -9.04
C PHE A 17 23.33 12.44 -7.73
N PRO A 18 22.17 13.14 -7.79
CA PRO A 18 21.48 13.66 -6.61
C PRO A 18 21.16 12.55 -5.61
N GLY A 19 21.33 12.82 -4.31
CA GLY A 19 21.02 11.85 -3.24
C GLY A 19 22.05 10.72 -3.06
N TRP A 20 22.92 10.49 -4.05
CA TRP A 20 23.96 9.45 -4.03
C TRP A 20 25.38 9.99 -4.22
N ALA A 21 25.56 11.31 -4.12
CA ALA A 21 26.89 11.90 -4.10
C ALA A 21 27.78 11.09 -3.16
N LEU A 22 28.97 10.71 -3.65
CA LEU A 22 29.96 10.06 -2.81
C LEU A 22 30.07 10.89 -1.53
N LYS A 23 30.13 10.18 -0.40
CA LYS A 23 30.31 10.70 0.97
C LYS A 23 31.58 11.55 1.18
N GLU A 24 32.07 12.27 0.19
CA GLU A 24 32.98 13.40 0.39
C GLU A 24 32.27 14.60 1.04
N THR A 25 30.93 14.59 1.09
CA THR A 25 30.15 15.47 2.00
C THR A 25 29.89 14.81 3.35
N GLU A 26 30.86 14.08 3.93
CA GLU A 26 31.02 14.15 5.38
C GLU A 26 31.40 15.60 5.68
N SER A 27 30.41 16.43 6.03
CA SER A 27 30.57 17.73 6.69
C SER A 27 31.74 18.60 6.21
N ALA A 28 31.48 19.79 5.68
CA ALA A 28 32.53 20.81 5.51
C ALA A 28 33.31 21.16 6.82
N LEU A 29 32.93 20.57 7.98
CA LEU A 29 33.69 20.59 9.24
C LEU A 29 34.51 19.32 9.55
N ALA A 30 34.30 18.19 8.86
CA ALA A 30 35.05 16.95 9.06
C ALA A 30 36.18 16.86 8.03
N ASN A 31 37.26 17.60 8.27
CA ASN A 31 38.54 17.27 7.66
C ASN A 31 38.98 15.89 8.18
N THR A 32 38.46 14.81 7.61
CA THR A 32 38.94 13.44 7.83
C THR A 32 40.42 13.41 7.44
N GLY A 33 41.30 13.45 8.45
CA GLY A 33 42.74 13.43 8.23
C GLY A 33 43.49 14.77 8.38
N ALA A 34 42.86 15.85 8.85
CA ALA A 34 43.64 17.05 9.20
C ALA A 34 44.59 16.74 10.37
N HIS A 35 45.89 16.90 10.13
CA HIS A 35 46.93 16.73 11.13
C HIS A 35 46.73 17.75 12.26
N LEU A 36 46.39 17.29 13.45
CA LEU A 36 46.29 18.13 14.63
C LEU A 36 47.70 18.30 15.20
N ASP A 37 48.21 19.54 15.25
CA ASP A 37 49.47 19.80 15.92
C ASP A 37 49.29 19.69 17.44
N LEU A 38 49.88 18.64 18.02
CA LEU A 38 49.82 18.35 19.45
C LEU A 38 50.83 19.18 20.25
N SER A 39 51.77 19.87 19.60
CA SER A 39 52.80 20.68 20.26
C SER A 39 52.19 21.79 21.13
N ALA A 40 51.10 22.39 20.64
CA ALA A 40 50.39 23.51 21.25
C ALA A 40 49.60 23.16 22.53
N PHE A 41 49.36 21.89 22.82
CA PHE A 41 48.50 21.47 23.95
C PHE A 41 49.34 20.95 25.11
N SER A 42 49.11 21.47 26.31
CA SER A 42 49.88 21.12 27.51
C SER A 42 49.30 19.90 28.25
N SER A 43 48.02 19.61 28.07
CA SER A 43 47.32 18.50 28.72
C SER A 43 46.26 17.85 27.81
N TRP A 44 45.78 16.67 28.20
CA TRP A 44 44.73 15.96 27.46
C TRP A 44 43.34 16.61 27.69
N GLU A 45 43.13 17.31 28.80
CA GLU A 45 41.92 18.08 29.09
C GLU A 45 41.74 19.25 28.11
N GLU A 46 42.85 19.92 27.71
CA GLU A 46 42.81 20.95 26.67
C GLU A 46 42.41 20.36 25.31
N LEU A 47 42.89 19.15 24.98
CA LEU A 47 42.48 18.43 23.78
C LEU A 47 41.01 17.99 23.84
N ALA A 48 40.52 17.59 25.02
CA ALA A 48 39.13 17.24 25.26
C ALA A 48 38.19 18.43 24.94
N SER A 49 38.62 19.65 25.24
CA SER A 49 37.85 20.87 24.96
C SER A 49 37.62 21.15 23.47
N LEU A 50 38.42 20.56 22.57
CA LEU A 50 38.26 20.68 21.11
C LEU A 50 37.02 19.94 20.57
N GLY A 51 36.44 19.07 21.39
CA GLY A 51 35.24 18.31 21.04
C GLY A 51 35.50 17.04 20.24
N LEU A 52 34.44 16.25 20.13
CA LEU A 52 34.50 14.86 19.65
C LEU A 52 34.99 14.74 18.19
N ASP A 53 34.57 15.66 17.33
CA ASP A 53 34.86 15.63 15.89
C ASP A 53 36.34 15.95 15.57
N ARG A 54 36.94 16.89 16.29
CA ARG A 54 38.36 17.23 16.14
C ARG A 54 39.27 16.11 16.64
N LEU A 55 38.94 15.50 17.78
CA LEU A 55 39.65 14.34 18.31
C LEU A 55 39.55 13.13 17.39
N LYS A 56 38.35 12.87 16.85
CA LYS A 56 38.14 11.80 15.86
C LYS A 56 39.01 12.04 14.63
N SER A 57 39.04 13.27 14.11
CA SER A 57 39.83 13.64 12.93
C SER A 57 41.33 13.42 13.15
N GLY A 58 41.88 13.85 14.30
CA GLY A 58 43.29 13.64 14.65
C GLY A 58 43.66 12.17 14.85
N LEU A 59 42.81 11.38 15.52
CA LEU A 59 43.02 9.94 15.68
C LEU A 59 43.00 9.20 14.34
N VAL A 60 42.07 9.56 13.45
CA VAL A 60 41.99 8.99 12.10
C VAL A 60 43.21 9.38 11.25
N ALA A 61 43.68 10.62 11.34
CA ALA A 61 44.89 11.09 10.64
C ALA A 61 46.14 10.27 11.00
N LEU A 62 46.24 9.83 12.25
CA LEU A 62 47.33 8.98 12.76
C LEU A 62 47.06 7.47 12.62
N GLY A 63 45.92 7.08 12.03
CA GLY A 63 45.54 5.67 11.87
C GLY A 63 45.25 4.95 13.20
N LEU A 64 44.89 5.68 14.25
CA LEU A 64 44.60 5.16 15.58
C LEU A 64 43.12 4.79 15.73
N LYS A 65 42.82 3.89 16.68
CA LYS A 65 41.43 3.55 17.04
C LYS A 65 40.67 4.80 17.51
N CYS A 66 39.43 4.97 17.07
CA CYS A 66 38.56 6.11 17.40
C CYS A 66 37.39 5.78 18.35
N GLY A 67 37.31 4.55 18.87
CA GLY A 67 36.27 4.14 19.84
C GLY A 67 36.59 4.59 21.27
N GLY A 68 35.55 4.73 22.10
CA GLY A 68 35.66 5.17 23.49
C GLY A 68 35.02 6.52 23.79
N THR A 69 35.10 6.94 25.05
CA THR A 69 34.63 8.25 25.55
C THR A 69 35.50 9.39 25.00
N LEU A 70 35.02 10.63 25.14
CA LEU A 70 35.76 11.82 24.69
C LEU A 70 37.13 11.93 25.37
N GLU A 71 37.20 11.61 26.66
CA GLU A 71 38.42 11.61 27.47
C GLU A 71 39.41 10.53 26.99
N GLU A 72 38.93 9.31 26.76
CA GLU A 72 39.75 8.21 26.23
C GLU A 72 40.35 8.53 24.86
N ARG A 73 39.61 9.27 24.02
CA ARG A 73 40.09 9.74 22.72
C ARG A 73 41.16 10.80 22.86
N ALA A 74 40.96 11.78 23.75
CA ALA A 74 41.91 12.85 24.03
C ALA A 74 43.22 12.29 24.62
N GLN A 75 43.13 11.38 25.60
CA GLN A 75 44.29 10.71 26.19
C GLN A 75 45.05 9.88 25.17
N ARG A 76 44.34 9.14 24.30
CA ARG A 76 44.96 8.32 23.24
C ARG A 76 45.72 9.19 22.24
N LEU A 77 45.13 10.32 21.85
CA LEU A 77 45.76 11.28 20.94
C LEU A 77 46.93 12.00 21.61
N PHE A 78 46.82 12.37 22.90
CA PHE A 78 47.92 13.00 23.64
C PHE A 78 49.11 12.06 23.84
N THR A 79 48.86 10.75 24.01
CA THR A 79 49.91 9.73 24.21
C THR A 79 50.86 9.60 23.01
N THR A 80 50.45 10.07 21.82
CA THR A 80 51.28 10.09 20.61
C THR A 80 52.07 11.39 20.44
N LYS A 81 51.89 12.38 21.30
CA LYS A 81 52.67 13.63 21.32
C LYS A 81 54.16 13.31 21.50
N GLY A 82 54.97 13.73 20.54
CA GLY A 82 56.44 13.58 20.59
C GLY A 82 56.97 12.17 20.35
N LYS A 83 56.12 11.19 19.99
CA LYS A 83 56.56 9.82 19.65
C LYS A 83 56.61 9.64 18.14
N THR A 84 57.74 9.14 17.63
CA THR A 84 57.94 8.81 16.22
C THR A 84 57.47 7.38 15.88
N THR A 85 57.41 6.49 16.88
CA THR A 85 56.94 5.11 16.74
C THR A 85 55.67 4.89 17.54
N LEU A 86 54.59 4.50 16.85
CA LEU A 86 53.29 4.22 17.47
C LEU A 86 53.13 2.73 17.76
N ASP A 87 52.48 2.40 18.87
CA ASP A 87 52.19 1.01 19.25
C ASP A 87 51.22 0.36 18.25
N PRO A 88 51.58 -0.77 17.61
CA PRO A 88 50.70 -1.54 16.73
C PRO A 88 49.35 -1.91 17.37
N ALA A 89 49.26 -2.04 18.70
CA ALA A 89 48.02 -2.34 19.41
C ALA A 89 47.01 -1.17 19.38
N LEU A 90 47.49 0.07 19.22
CA LEU A 90 46.66 1.28 19.15
C LEU A 90 46.20 1.62 17.74
N MET A 91 46.84 1.02 16.73
CA MET A 91 46.47 1.21 15.32
C MET A 91 45.11 0.59 14.99
N ALA A 92 44.37 1.26 14.12
CA ALA A 92 43.13 0.75 13.56
C ALA A 92 43.43 -0.46 12.66
N LYS A 93 42.65 -1.54 12.81
CA LYS A 93 42.77 -2.68 11.91
C LYS A 93 42.34 -2.26 10.51
N LYS A 94 43.16 -2.57 9.49
CA LYS A 94 42.73 -2.47 8.09
C LYS A 94 41.47 -3.31 7.88
N PRO A 95 40.52 -2.89 7.02
CA PRO A 95 39.35 -3.70 6.72
C PRO A 95 39.82 -5.08 6.25
N THR A 96 39.27 -6.13 6.88
CA THR A 96 39.56 -7.50 6.47
C THR A 96 39.02 -7.73 5.06
N ALA A 97 39.60 -8.67 4.30
CA ALA A 97 39.13 -8.99 2.94
C ALA A 97 37.61 -9.32 2.89
N LYS A 98 37.06 -9.89 3.97
CA LYS A 98 35.61 -10.12 4.12
C LYS A 98 34.81 -8.81 4.19
N ASN A 99 35.28 -7.81 4.93
CA ASN A 99 34.63 -6.51 5.03
C ASN A 99 34.75 -5.69 3.75
N ALA A 100 35.89 -5.78 3.05
CA ALA A 100 36.05 -5.14 1.74
C ALA A 100 35.06 -5.70 0.71
N ASN A 101 34.90 -7.03 0.64
CA ASN A 101 33.96 -7.67 -0.28
C ASN A 101 32.49 -7.32 0.05
N ALA A 102 32.15 -7.22 1.34
CA ALA A 102 30.83 -6.76 1.77
C ALA A 102 30.55 -5.31 1.35
N GLN A 103 31.55 -4.41 1.45
CA GLN A 103 31.41 -3.03 0.99
C GLN A 103 31.28 -2.93 -0.53
N THR A 104 32.01 -3.73 -1.30
CA THR A 104 31.86 -3.76 -2.77
C THR A 104 30.44 -4.17 -3.17
N ARG A 105 29.91 -5.23 -2.55
CA ARG A 105 28.56 -5.73 -2.83
C ARG A 105 27.47 -4.73 -2.43
N GLU A 106 27.68 -4.02 -1.33
CA GLU A 106 26.79 -2.94 -0.91
C GLU A 106 26.83 -1.76 -1.89
N ASN A 107 28.01 -1.42 -2.40
CA ASN A 107 28.17 -0.35 -3.39
C ASN A 107 27.52 -0.70 -4.73
N GLU A 108 27.61 -1.96 -5.17
CA GLU A 108 26.90 -2.47 -6.34
C GLU A 108 25.38 -2.39 -6.16
N ARG A 109 24.86 -2.86 -5.02
CA ARG A 109 23.42 -2.74 -4.70
C ARG A 109 22.96 -1.29 -4.71
N ASN A 110 23.75 -0.39 -4.14
CA ASN A 110 23.44 1.03 -4.11
C ASN A 110 23.44 1.66 -5.51
N LYS A 111 24.37 1.24 -6.37
CA LYS A 111 24.40 1.65 -7.78
C LYS A 111 23.14 1.21 -8.53
N ASP A 112 22.67 -0.02 -8.30
CA ASP A 112 21.45 -0.54 -8.94
C ASP A 112 20.21 0.29 -8.53
N ILE A 113 20.11 0.65 -7.24
CA ILE A 113 19.02 1.48 -6.74
C ILE A 113 19.10 2.89 -7.35
N ALA A 114 20.28 3.48 -7.40
CA ALA A 114 20.48 4.80 -8.00
C ALA A 114 20.12 4.83 -9.49
N GLN A 115 20.39 3.74 -10.21
CA GLN A 115 20.00 3.59 -11.61
C GLN A 115 18.47 3.55 -11.77
N LEU A 116 17.76 2.82 -10.90
CA LEU A 116 16.30 2.82 -10.87
C LEU A 116 15.73 4.21 -10.55
N GLU A 117 16.36 4.93 -9.63
CA GLU A 117 15.96 6.30 -9.28
C GLU A 117 16.16 7.26 -10.46
N ALA A 118 17.25 7.13 -11.22
CA ALA A 118 17.50 7.92 -12.43
C ALA A 118 16.40 7.69 -13.48
N LEU A 119 15.99 6.43 -13.67
CA LEU A 119 14.88 6.08 -14.55
C LEU A 119 13.57 6.69 -14.06
N LEU A 120 13.31 6.64 -12.75
CA LEU A 120 12.11 7.23 -12.15
C LEU A 120 12.04 8.73 -12.38
N TYR A 121 13.14 9.47 -12.18
CA TYR A 121 13.20 10.91 -12.49
C TYR A 121 12.87 11.18 -13.95
N LYS A 122 13.39 10.36 -14.88
CA LYS A 122 13.10 10.55 -16.30
C LYS A 122 11.64 10.26 -16.63
N TYR A 123 11.07 9.17 -16.12
CA TYR A 123 9.66 8.87 -16.34
C TYR A 123 8.76 9.93 -15.70
N ALA A 124 9.13 10.45 -14.53
CA ALA A 124 8.41 11.53 -13.86
C ALA A 124 8.46 12.85 -14.63
N GLU A 125 9.53 13.11 -15.39
CA GLU A 125 9.63 14.25 -16.30
C GLU A 125 8.77 14.03 -17.56
N LEU A 126 8.88 12.86 -18.19
CA LEU A 126 8.13 12.51 -19.41
C LEU A 126 6.62 12.47 -19.17
N LEU A 127 6.19 11.97 -18.02
CA LEU A 127 4.78 11.87 -17.61
C LEU A 127 4.34 13.04 -16.71
N SER A 128 5.01 14.19 -16.82
CA SER A 128 4.73 15.33 -15.94
C SER A 128 3.32 15.88 -16.11
N GLU A 129 2.80 15.89 -17.33
CA GLU A 129 1.42 16.28 -17.66
C GLU A 129 0.41 15.31 -17.04
N GLN A 130 0.58 14.00 -17.25
CA GLN A 130 -0.28 12.95 -16.69
C GLN A 130 -0.23 12.94 -15.15
N ARG A 131 0.94 13.20 -14.57
CA ARG A 131 1.09 13.31 -13.10
C ARG A 131 0.36 14.54 -12.56
N ALA A 132 0.40 15.67 -13.27
CA ALA A 132 -0.36 16.86 -12.90
C ALA A 132 -1.87 16.61 -13.01
N ALA A 133 -2.32 15.98 -14.10
CA ALA A 133 -3.72 15.65 -14.33
C ALA A 133 -4.27 14.67 -13.27
N THR A 134 -3.51 13.63 -12.91
CA THR A 134 -3.92 12.68 -11.85
C THR A 134 -3.96 13.36 -10.49
N LYS A 135 -3.02 14.25 -10.18
CA LYS A 135 -3.05 15.05 -8.95
C LYS A 135 -4.29 15.95 -8.89
N GLU A 136 -4.63 16.64 -9.97
CA GLU A 136 -5.85 17.44 -10.05
C GLU A 136 -7.11 16.57 -9.88
N ASN A 137 -7.13 15.40 -10.52
CA ASN A 137 -8.24 14.46 -10.37
C ASN A 137 -8.42 14.00 -8.92
N VAL A 138 -7.32 13.70 -8.21
CA VAL A 138 -7.37 13.35 -6.78
C VAL A 138 -7.89 14.51 -5.94
N GLN A 139 -7.43 15.73 -6.20
CA GLN A 139 -7.93 16.93 -5.51
C GLN A 139 -9.42 17.15 -5.78
N ARG A 140 -9.87 16.96 -7.02
CA ARG A 140 -11.27 17.05 -7.42
C ARG A 140 -12.12 15.99 -6.73
N LYS A 141 -11.66 14.73 -6.67
CA LYS A 141 -12.33 13.64 -5.92
C LYS A 141 -12.39 13.93 -4.42
N GLN A 142 -11.35 14.51 -3.84
CA GLN A 142 -11.29 14.84 -2.41
C GLN A 142 -12.24 15.97 -2.01
N ALA A 143 -12.54 16.90 -2.92
CA ALA A 143 -13.44 18.02 -2.69
C ALA A 143 -14.94 17.67 -2.82
N ARG A 144 -15.28 16.45 -3.28
CA ARG A 144 -16.65 16.00 -3.50
C ARG A 144 -17.34 15.56 -2.21
N THR A 145 -18.65 15.79 -2.14
CA THR A 145 -19.51 15.26 -1.06
C THR A 145 -19.89 13.80 -1.34
N GLY A 146 -20.31 13.06 -0.31
CA GLY A 146 -20.40 11.59 -0.34
C GLY A 146 -21.23 10.97 -1.47
N GLY A 147 -22.24 11.67 -2.00
CA GLY A 147 -23.04 11.18 -3.14
C GLY A 147 -22.36 11.32 -4.50
N GLU A 148 -21.56 12.37 -4.71
CA GLU A 148 -20.91 12.68 -6.00
C GLU A 148 -19.61 11.88 -6.23
N ARG A 149 -19.14 11.18 -5.18
CA ARG A 149 -17.95 10.34 -5.21
C ARG A 149 -18.24 8.96 -5.81
N ASP A 150 -19.44 8.44 -5.59
CA ASP A 150 -19.90 7.14 -6.10
C ASP A 150 -20.04 7.18 -7.65
N ASP A 151 -20.68 8.22 -8.20
CA ASP A 151 -20.83 8.39 -9.66
C ASP A 151 -19.49 8.49 -10.43
N SER A 152 -18.44 9.07 -9.84
CA SER A 152 -17.13 9.16 -10.52
C SER A 152 -16.28 7.90 -10.51
N ASP A 153 -16.49 7.01 -9.55
CA ASP A 153 -15.84 5.69 -9.56
C ASP A 153 -16.53 4.78 -10.59
N VAL A 154 -17.84 4.98 -10.81
CA VAL A 154 -18.60 4.30 -11.86
C VAL A 154 -18.12 4.76 -13.24
N GLU A 155 -18.04 6.07 -13.52
CA GLU A 155 -17.55 6.55 -14.83
C GLU A 155 -16.07 6.21 -15.10
N ALA A 156 -15.19 6.25 -14.08
CA ALA A 156 -13.80 5.81 -14.25
C ALA A 156 -13.71 4.30 -14.56
N SER A 157 -14.60 3.49 -14.00
CA SER A 157 -14.68 2.05 -14.30
C SER A 157 -15.31 1.74 -15.66
N GLU A 158 -16.13 2.64 -16.20
CA GLU A 158 -16.68 2.53 -17.56
C GLU A 158 -15.68 3.01 -18.63
N SER A 159 -14.85 4.02 -18.34
CA SER A 159 -13.80 4.50 -19.27
C SER A 159 -12.61 3.54 -19.45
N ASP A 160 -12.45 2.55 -18.59
CA ASP A 160 -11.41 1.51 -18.70
C ASP A 160 -11.89 0.29 -19.54
N ASN A 161 -13.08 0.39 -20.14
CA ASN A 161 -13.70 -0.68 -20.92
C ASN A 161 -13.98 -0.37 -22.39
N ASP A 162 -13.64 0.82 -22.91
CA ASP A 162 -13.89 1.13 -24.34
C ASP A 162 -12.65 1.64 -25.09
N ASP A 163 -12.25 0.80 -26.05
CA ASP A 163 -11.46 1.02 -27.26
C ASP A 163 -9.99 1.48 -27.14
N ASP A 164 -9.09 0.49 -27.07
CA ASP A 164 -7.74 0.59 -27.61
C ASP A 164 -7.76 0.32 -29.14
N PRO A 165 -7.55 1.33 -30.01
CA PRO A 165 -7.50 1.14 -31.46
C PRO A 165 -6.16 0.57 -31.96
N ASP A 166 -5.23 0.17 -31.08
CA ASP A 166 -3.93 -0.41 -31.46
C ASP A 166 -3.75 -1.89 -31.05
N ALA A 167 -4.84 -2.60 -30.80
CA ALA A 167 -4.85 -4.04 -30.50
C ALA A 167 -4.65 -4.92 -31.76
N ASP A 168 -3.63 -4.63 -32.56
CA ASP A 168 -3.21 -5.40 -33.73
C ASP A 168 -2.30 -6.58 -33.33
N ASP A 169 -2.65 -7.29 -32.25
CA ASP A 169 -2.01 -8.57 -31.90
C ASP A 169 -2.88 -9.43 -30.95
N VAL A 170 -4.17 -9.65 -31.30
CA VAL A 170 -4.95 -10.73 -30.66
C VAL A 170 -4.37 -12.08 -31.14
N PRO A 171 -3.67 -12.86 -30.29
CA PRO A 171 -3.03 -14.08 -30.74
C PRO A 171 -4.09 -15.08 -31.23
N PHE A 172 -3.88 -15.62 -32.42
CA PHE A 172 -4.80 -16.57 -33.06
C PHE A 172 -5.22 -17.69 -32.08
N ASN A 173 -6.50 -17.70 -31.70
CA ASN A 173 -7.13 -18.66 -30.78
C ASN A 173 -8.01 -19.65 -31.56
N PRO A 174 -7.43 -20.63 -32.27
CA PRO A 174 -8.15 -21.54 -33.16
C PRO A 174 -9.15 -22.47 -32.46
N LYS A 175 -9.21 -22.47 -31.13
CA LYS A 175 -10.13 -23.31 -30.33
C LYS A 175 -11.08 -22.51 -29.43
N ASN A 176 -11.13 -21.18 -29.51
CA ASN A 176 -11.99 -20.33 -28.68
C ASN A 176 -11.93 -20.67 -27.17
N LEU A 177 -10.74 -21.02 -26.65
CA LEU A 177 -10.58 -21.21 -25.20
C LEU A 177 -10.64 -19.84 -24.51
N PRO A 178 -11.25 -19.73 -23.31
CA PRO A 178 -11.29 -18.47 -22.58
C PRO A 178 -9.87 -18.02 -22.22
N LEU A 179 -9.62 -16.72 -22.39
CA LEU A 179 -8.35 -16.09 -22.09
C LEU A 179 -8.17 -15.98 -20.58
N GLY A 180 -6.95 -16.21 -20.12
CA GLY A 180 -6.59 -15.96 -18.73
C GLY A 180 -6.41 -14.47 -18.44
N TRP A 181 -6.11 -14.15 -17.19
CA TRP A 181 -5.73 -12.80 -16.74
C TRP A 181 -4.41 -12.29 -17.38
N ASP A 182 -3.67 -13.16 -18.08
CA ASP A 182 -2.42 -12.88 -18.81
C ASP A 182 -2.66 -12.72 -20.34
N GLY A 183 -3.92 -12.65 -20.80
CA GLY A 183 -4.27 -12.54 -22.22
C GLY A 183 -3.96 -13.78 -23.07
N LYS A 184 -3.27 -14.78 -22.52
CA LYS A 184 -2.95 -16.05 -23.19
C LYS A 184 -4.09 -17.08 -23.02
N PRO A 185 -4.31 -17.98 -24.01
CA PRO A 185 -5.28 -19.06 -23.88
C PRO A 185 -4.94 -19.96 -22.69
N ILE A 186 -5.91 -20.16 -21.78
CA ILE A 186 -5.73 -21.02 -20.60
C ILE A 186 -5.46 -22.46 -21.06
N PRO A 187 -4.44 -23.15 -20.53
CA PRO A 187 -4.20 -24.56 -20.84
C PRO A 187 -5.44 -25.44 -20.62
N TYR A 188 -5.74 -26.36 -21.55
CA TYR A 188 -6.98 -27.15 -21.54
C TYR A 188 -7.21 -27.98 -20.26
N TRP A 189 -6.14 -28.51 -19.66
CA TRP A 189 -6.23 -29.23 -18.40
C TRP A 189 -6.63 -28.32 -17.23
N LEU A 190 -6.17 -27.07 -17.23
CA LEU A 190 -6.48 -26.07 -16.21
C LEU A 190 -7.92 -25.57 -16.36
N TYR A 191 -8.38 -25.41 -17.61
CA TYR A 191 -9.77 -25.13 -17.97
C TYR A 191 -10.72 -26.22 -17.45
N LYS A 192 -10.36 -27.50 -17.61
CA LYS A 192 -11.15 -28.64 -17.13
C LYS A 192 -11.04 -28.84 -15.61
N LEU A 193 -9.88 -28.57 -15.00
CA LEU A 193 -9.65 -28.69 -13.57
C LEU A 193 -10.46 -27.67 -12.76
N HIS A 194 -10.50 -26.42 -13.22
CA HIS A 194 -11.25 -25.36 -12.55
C HIS A 194 -12.72 -25.27 -12.98
N GLY A 195 -13.18 -26.20 -13.83
CA GLY A 195 -14.58 -26.27 -14.25
C GLY A 195 -15.05 -25.10 -15.10
N LEU A 196 -14.15 -24.36 -15.77
CA LEU A 196 -14.52 -23.23 -16.64
C LEU A 196 -15.31 -23.68 -17.88
N ASN A 197 -15.33 -24.98 -18.17
CA ASN A 197 -16.14 -25.60 -19.21
C ASN A 197 -17.62 -25.73 -18.86
N ILE A 198 -18.00 -25.42 -17.61
CA ILE A 198 -19.39 -25.46 -17.16
C ILE A 198 -19.92 -24.04 -17.18
N SER A 199 -20.93 -23.79 -18.01
CA SER A 199 -21.64 -22.52 -18.06
C SER A 199 -22.82 -22.53 -17.09
N TYR A 200 -22.94 -21.46 -16.29
CA TYR A 200 -24.08 -21.19 -15.43
C TYR A 200 -24.76 -19.91 -15.88
N ASN A 201 -26.07 -19.88 -15.90
CA ASN A 201 -26.87 -18.71 -16.24
C ASN A 201 -27.55 -18.12 -15.00
N CYS A 202 -27.63 -16.80 -14.93
CA CYS A 202 -28.33 -16.08 -13.87
C CYS A 202 -29.41 -15.17 -14.47
N GLU A 203 -30.67 -15.47 -14.20
CA GLU A 203 -31.82 -14.74 -14.75
C GLU A 203 -31.92 -13.33 -14.19
N ILE A 204 -31.67 -13.15 -12.89
CA ILE A 204 -31.64 -11.84 -12.20
C ILE A 204 -30.61 -10.88 -12.84
N CYS A 205 -29.56 -11.41 -13.46
CA CYS A 205 -28.54 -10.63 -14.17
C CYS A 205 -28.84 -10.44 -15.68
N GLY A 206 -30.10 -10.60 -16.12
CA GLY A 206 -30.47 -10.54 -17.54
C GLY A 206 -30.06 -11.79 -18.32
N ASN A 207 -30.17 -12.97 -17.70
CA ASN A 207 -29.75 -14.27 -18.26
C ASN A 207 -28.27 -14.32 -18.69
N PHE A 208 -27.41 -13.57 -17.99
CA PHE A 208 -25.98 -13.54 -18.26
C PHE A 208 -25.32 -14.89 -17.93
N THR A 209 -24.38 -15.31 -18.77
CA THR A 209 -23.69 -16.60 -18.65
C THR A 209 -22.33 -16.45 -17.99
N TYR A 210 -22.14 -17.10 -16.84
CA TYR A 210 -20.88 -17.19 -16.11
C TYR A 210 -20.17 -18.51 -16.42
N LYS A 211 -18.85 -18.45 -16.66
CA LYS A 211 -18.02 -19.63 -16.91
C LYS A 211 -17.35 -20.12 -15.62
N GLY A 212 -17.80 -21.28 -15.16
CA GLY A 212 -17.24 -22.00 -14.03
C GLY A 212 -17.82 -21.63 -12.67
N PRO A 213 -17.73 -22.55 -11.68
CA PRO A 213 -18.41 -22.40 -10.40
C PRO A 213 -17.90 -21.22 -9.57
N LYS A 214 -16.59 -20.92 -9.62
CA LYS A 214 -15.99 -19.84 -8.81
C LYS A 214 -16.44 -18.45 -9.27
N ALA A 215 -16.50 -18.22 -10.58
CA ALA A 215 -17.03 -16.98 -11.14
C ALA A 215 -18.52 -16.83 -10.81
N PHE A 216 -19.27 -17.93 -10.95
CA PHE A 216 -20.67 -17.98 -10.56
C PHE A 216 -20.93 -17.87 -9.05
N GLN A 217 -20.00 -18.20 -8.16
CA GLN A 217 -20.19 -17.90 -6.73
C GLN A 217 -19.89 -16.43 -6.41
N ARG A 218 -18.89 -15.85 -7.08
CA ARG A 218 -18.51 -14.45 -6.86
C ARG A 218 -19.57 -13.47 -7.35
N HIS A 219 -20.29 -13.79 -8.43
CA HIS A 219 -21.25 -12.85 -9.02
C HIS A 219 -22.38 -12.40 -8.09
N PHE A 220 -22.75 -13.19 -7.07
CA PHE A 220 -23.77 -12.80 -6.09
C PHE A 220 -23.40 -11.53 -5.30
N ALA A 221 -22.09 -11.28 -5.11
CA ALA A 221 -21.57 -10.09 -4.47
C ALA A 221 -21.17 -8.99 -5.46
N GLU A 222 -21.23 -9.26 -6.77
CA GLU A 222 -20.89 -8.29 -7.81
C GLU A 222 -22.05 -7.31 -8.02
N TRP A 223 -21.71 -6.10 -8.46
CA TRP A 223 -22.66 -5.00 -8.63
C TRP A 223 -23.84 -5.36 -9.54
N ARG A 224 -23.60 -6.09 -10.64
CA ARG A 224 -24.65 -6.48 -11.59
C ARG A 224 -25.78 -7.27 -10.93
N HIS A 225 -25.44 -8.24 -10.07
CA HIS A 225 -26.43 -9.03 -9.36
C HIS A 225 -27.12 -8.19 -8.27
N ALA A 226 -26.35 -7.38 -7.52
CA ALA A 226 -26.89 -6.48 -6.52
C ALA A 226 -27.87 -5.46 -7.10
N HIS A 227 -27.57 -4.94 -8.30
CA HIS A 227 -28.42 -4.03 -9.05
C HIS A 227 -29.70 -4.74 -9.50
N GLY A 228 -29.60 -5.95 -10.07
CA GLY A 228 -30.76 -6.77 -10.41
C GLY A 228 -31.69 -7.01 -9.22
N MET A 229 -31.13 -7.35 -8.06
CA MET A 229 -31.88 -7.51 -6.80
C MET A 229 -32.54 -6.19 -6.35
N ARG A 230 -31.85 -5.06 -6.51
CA ARG A 230 -32.39 -3.72 -6.21
C ARG A 230 -33.57 -3.36 -7.11
N CYS A 231 -33.51 -3.68 -8.41
CA CYS A 231 -34.63 -3.48 -9.34
C CYS A 231 -35.87 -4.30 -8.96
N LEU A 232 -35.68 -5.47 -8.33
CA LEU A 232 -36.75 -6.30 -7.79
C LEU A 232 -37.26 -5.80 -6.41
N GLY A 233 -36.59 -4.81 -5.80
CA GLY A 233 -36.92 -4.33 -4.45
C GLY A 233 -36.51 -5.29 -3.33
N ILE A 234 -35.61 -6.24 -3.60
CA ILE A 234 -35.15 -7.25 -2.64
C ILE A 234 -33.75 -6.85 -2.13
N PRO A 235 -33.51 -6.82 -0.81
CA PRO A 235 -32.19 -6.51 -0.28
C PRO A 235 -31.20 -7.66 -0.56
N ASN A 236 -30.04 -7.34 -1.14
CA ASN A 236 -28.97 -8.31 -1.42
C ASN A 236 -28.28 -8.75 -0.11
N THR A 237 -28.82 -9.80 0.51
CA THR A 237 -28.32 -10.40 1.75
C THR A 237 -27.91 -11.85 1.51
N ALA A 238 -27.11 -12.43 2.41
CA ALA A 238 -26.63 -13.81 2.28
C ALA A 238 -27.74 -14.87 2.17
N HIS A 239 -28.98 -14.55 2.57
CA HIS A 239 -30.15 -15.42 2.39
C HIS A 239 -30.46 -15.73 0.92
N PHE A 240 -30.08 -14.84 0.01
CA PHE A 240 -30.31 -14.98 -1.44
C PHE A 240 -29.11 -15.57 -2.18
N ALA A 241 -28.10 -16.09 -1.46
CA ALA A 241 -27.00 -16.79 -2.10
C ALA A 241 -27.51 -18.03 -2.86
N ASN A 242 -27.00 -18.24 -4.08
CA ASN A 242 -27.42 -19.32 -4.99
C ASN A 242 -28.81 -19.16 -5.63
N VAL A 243 -29.52 -18.06 -5.41
CA VAL A 243 -30.80 -17.81 -6.07
C VAL A 243 -30.58 -17.12 -7.41
N THR A 244 -30.91 -17.79 -8.51
CA THR A 244 -30.73 -17.24 -9.86
C THR A 244 -32.02 -16.86 -10.56
N GLN A 245 -33.12 -17.54 -10.24
CA GLN A 245 -34.43 -17.29 -10.84
C GLN A 245 -35.14 -16.16 -10.12
N ILE A 246 -35.85 -15.34 -10.90
CA ILE A 246 -36.56 -14.17 -10.37
C ILE A 246 -37.75 -14.62 -9.50
N GLU A 247 -38.50 -15.63 -9.95
CA GLU A 247 -39.66 -16.18 -9.25
C GLU A 247 -39.31 -16.75 -7.87
N ASP A 248 -38.20 -17.49 -7.79
CA ASP A 248 -37.68 -18.05 -6.55
C ASP A 248 -37.26 -16.96 -5.56
N ALA A 249 -36.61 -15.89 -6.06
CA ALA A 249 -36.19 -14.76 -5.24
C ALA A 249 -37.38 -14.03 -4.62
N ILE A 250 -38.44 -13.79 -5.40
CA ILE A 250 -39.67 -13.15 -4.91
C ILE A 250 -40.35 -14.02 -3.87
N THR A 251 -40.52 -15.32 -4.15
CA THR A 251 -41.16 -16.27 -3.23
C THR A 251 -40.41 -16.37 -1.89
N LEU A 252 -39.08 -16.40 -1.95
CA LEU A 252 -38.23 -16.44 -0.76
C LEU A 252 -38.34 -15.13 0.04
N TRP A 253 -38.38 -13.99 -0.66
CA TRP A 253 -38.52 -12.68 -0.02
C TRP A 253 -39.86 -12.52 0.68
N GLU A 254 -40.96 -12.95 0.07
CA GLU A 254 -42.29 -12.91 0.69
C GLU A 254 -42.34 -13.76 1.97
N LYS A 255 -41.76 -14.96 1.95
CA LYS A 255 -41.65 -15.82 3.14
C LYS A 255 -40.82 -15.16 4.24
N LEU A 256 -39.64 -14.62 3.92
CA LEU A 256 -38.78 -13.93 4.88
C LEU A 256 -39.44 -12.68 5.46
N LYS A 257 -40.18 -11.94 4.63
CA LYS A 257 -40.92 -10.74 5.05
C LYS A 257 -42.05 -11.11 6.01
N SER A 258 -42.81 -12.15 5.71
CA SER A 258 -43.87 -12.67 6.60
C SER A 258 -43.29 -13.13 7.94
N GLN A 259 -42.21 -13.92 7.92
CA GLN A 259 -41.55 -14.38 9.14
C GLN A 259 -41.01 -13.22 9.99
N LYS A 260 -40.32 -12.25 9.37
CA LYS A 260 -39.84 -11.06 10.08
C LYS A 260 -40.96 -10.19 10.63
N GLN A 261 -42.11 -10.13 9.94
CA GLN A 261 -43.29 -9.42 10.45
C GLN A 261 -43.89 -10.14 11.66
N SER A 262 -43.92 -11.47 11.67
CA SER A 262 -44.39 -12.23 12.84
C SER A 262 -43.43 -12.18 14.03
N GLU A 263 -42.12 -12.06 13.79
CA GLU A 263 -41.12 -11.94 14.86
C GLU A 263 -40.97 -10.50 15.39
N ARG A 264 -41.51 -9.52 14.66
CA ARG A 264 -41.42 -8.12 15.05
C ARG A 264 -42.45 -7.85 16.14
N TRP A 265 -41.99 -7.82 17.38
CA TRP A 265 -42.78 -7.38 18.53
C TRP A 265 -43.37 -5.98 18.29
N ILE A 266 -44.71 -5.89 18.29
CA ILE A 266 -45.44 -4.63 18.14
C ILE A 266 -45.91 -4.16 19.52
N ALA A 267 -45.19 -3.21 20.13
CA ALA A 267 -45.53 -2.66 21.45
C ALA A 267 -47.02 -2.29 21.59
N ASP A 268 -47.57 -1.61 20.58
CA ASP A 268 -48.97 -1.15 20.62
C ASP A 268 -50.00 -2.29 20.73
N GLN A 269 -49.65 -3.49 20.25
CA GLN A 269 -50.54 -4.65 20.20
C GLN A 269 -50.21 -5.71 21.25
N GLU A 270 -48.92 -5.89 21.56
CA GLU A 270 -48.39 -6.96 22.40
C GLU A 270 -48.00 -6.50 23.82
N GLU A 271 -47.88 -5.19 24.08
CA GLU A 271 -47.65 -4.66 25.42
C GLU A 271 -48.98 -4.55 26.18
N GLU A 272 -49.09 -5.31 27.26
CA GLU A 272 -50.28 -5.39 28.11
C GLU A 272 -50.18 -4.40 29.29
N PHE A 273 -51.24 -3.62 29.48
CA PHE A 273 -51.42 -2.69 30.61
C PHE A 273 -52.61 -3.14 31.45
N GLU A 274 -52.47 -3.03 32.76
CA GLU A 274 -53.54 -3.30 33.72
C GLU A 274 -54.20 -1.97 34.13
N ASP A 275 -55.52 -1.91 34.02
CA ASP A 275 -56.32 -0.78 34.50
C ASP A 275 -56.51 -0.82 36.02
N SER A 276 -56.97 0.28 36.62
CA SER A 276 -57.33 0.42 38.04
C SER A 276 -58.34 -0.63 38.55
N LEU A 277 -59.11 -1.23 37.64
CA LEU A 277 -60.07 -2.30 37.90
C LEU A 277 -59.49 -3.72 37.70
N GLY A 278 -58.21 -3.85 37.36
CA GLY A 278 -57.54 -5.13 37.13
C GLY A 278 -57.80 -5.77 35.75
N ASN A 279 -58.37 -5.00 34.81
CA ASN A 279 -58.59 -5.47 33.45
C ASN A 279 -57.30 -5.30 32.62
N VAL A 280 -56.89 -6.36 31.92
CA VAL A 280 -55.71 -6.34 31.06
C VAL A 280 -56.11 -5.94 29.64
N VAL A 281 -55.52 -4.86 29.14
CA VAL A 281 -55.77 -4.33 27.79
C VAL A 281 -54.44 -4.03 27.10
N ASN A 282 -54.38 -4.14 25.78
CA ASN A 282 -53.17 -3.75 25.04
C ASN A 282 -52.94 -2.24 25.15
N ARG A 283 -51.69 -1.81 24.97
CA ARG A 283 -51.27 -0.41 25.08
C ARG A 283 -52.12 0.54 24.27
N LYS A 284 -52.42 0.20 23.01
CA LYS A 284 -53.22 1.07 22.15
C LYS A 284 -54.61 1.31 22.73
N THR A 285 -55.27 0.25 23.20
CA THR A 285 -56.60 0.34 23.82
C THR A 285 -56.52 1.10 25.13
N PHE A 286 -55.47 0.89 25.93
CA PHE A 286 -55.23 1.65 27.16
C PHE A 286 -55.06 3.15 26.88
N GLU A 287 -54.21 3.53 25.93
CA GLU A 287 -53.99 4.93 25.56
C GLU A 287 -55.26 5.58 24.99
N ASP A 288 -56.04 4.85 24.17
CA ASP A 288 -57.30 5.34 23.63
C ASP A 288 -58.36 5.53 24.72
N LEU A 289 -58.51 4.57 25.64
CA LEU A 289 -59.41 4.70 26.80
C LEU A 289 -58.98 5.83 27.73
N LYS A 290 -57.66 6.02 27.94
CA LYS A 290 -57.10 7.12 28.72
C LYS A 290 -57.42 8.48 28.11
N ARG A 291 -57.31 8.61 26.79
CA ARG A 291 -57.66 9.83 26.05
C ARG A 291 -59.15 10.14 26.10
N GLN A 292 -59.99 9.10 26.17
CA GLN A 292 -61.45 9.22 26.32
C GLN A 292 -61.87 9.46 27.78
N GLY A 293 -60.96 9.36 28.75
CA GLY A 293 -61.24 9.53 30.18
C GLY A 293 -62.00 8.36 30.80
N LEU A 294 -61.83 7.15 30.26
CA LEU A 294 -62.54 5.92 30.64
C LEU A 294 -61.70 4.96 31.52
N LEU A 295 -60.51 5.40 31.98
CA LEU A 295 -59.60 4.70 32.89
C LEU A 295 -59.36 5.53 34.15
#